data_AF-A0A4P5SRI6-F1
#
_entry.id   AF-A0A4P5SRI6-F1
#
_cell.length_a   1.000
_cell.length_b   1.000
_cell.length_c   1.000
_cell.angle_alpha   90.00
_cell.angle_beta   90.00
_cell.angle_gamma   90.00
#
_symmetry.space_group_name_H-M   'P 1'
#
loop_
_entity.id
_entity.type
_entity.pdbx_description
1 polymer ?
#
loop_
_entity_poly.entity_id
_entity_poly.type
_entity_poly.pdbx_seq_one_letter_code
_entity_poly.pdbx_strand_id
1 'polypeptide(L)'
;MDLSGKEIFVRKSSSYHVDLDRINQEFLRKNITPIKIRFADENIEDEDILEAVNVGMLPYAVVHRRTAETWSRIFPAIQVRNDIIFNANEQVGWAIRKESPLLMKEINEFIEAHAIGTSYGNEILKRYFSHSKTIKNSLSEGEIDKFTQMVDLFKIWK
;
A
#
# COMPACT_ATOMS: atom_id res chain seq x y z
N MET A 1 -23.10 1.23 4.74
CA MET A 1 -21.81 1.84 4.37
C MET A 1 -21.14 0.94 3.35
N ASP A 2 -20.50 1.51 2.31
CA ASP A 2 -20.09 0.82 1.07
C ASP A 2 -19.19 -0.42 1.30
N LEU A 3 -18.42 -0.44 2.39
CA LEU A 3 -17.50 -1.54 2.72
C LEU A 3 -18.04 -2.61 3.69
N SER A 4 -19.27 -2.47 4.17
CA SER A 4 -19.89 -3.42 5.10
C SER A 4 -19.88 -4.85 4.54
N GLY A 5 -19.27 -5.80 5.26
CA GLY A 5 -19.17 -7.20 4.85
C GLY A 5 -18.23 -7.50 3.67
N LYS A 6 -17.58 -6.48 3.11
CA LYS A 6 -16.58 -6.65 2.04
C LYS A 6 -15.30 -7.26 2.56
N GLU A 7 -14.55 -7.90 1.68
CA GLU A 7 -13.27 -8.54 2.00
C GLU A 7 -12.12 -7.65 1.55
N ILE A 8 -11.15 -7.41 2.44
CA ILE A 8 -9.99 -6.55 2.18
C ILE A 8 -8.74 -7.28 2.68
N PHE A 9 -7.73 -7.34 1.83
CA PHE A 9 -6.42 -7.92 2.13
C PHE A 9 -5.45 -6.83 2.56
N VAL A 10 -4.78 -7.03 3.69
CA VAL A 10 -3.72 -6.16 4.21
C VAL A 10 -2.63 -6.98 4.88
N ARG A 11 -1.40 -6.46 4.97
CA ARG A 11 -0.39 -7.04 5.86
C ARG A 11 -0.80 -6.86 7.31
N LYS A 12 -0.54 -7.87 8.15
CA LYS A 12 -0.89 -7.81 9.56
C LYS A 12 -0.10 -6.73 10.29
N SER A 13 1.14 -6.49 9.86
CA SER A 13 2.04 -5.46 10.40
C SER A 13 1.72 -4.03 9.96
N SER A 14 0.88 -3.83 8.95
CA SER A 14 0.62 -2.51 8.36
C SER A 14 -0.22 -1.60 9.25
N SER A 15 -0.05 -0.27 9.11
CA SER A 15 -0.96 0.71 9.73
C SER A 15 -2.39 0.58 9.20
N TYR A 16 -2.57 0.11 7.97
CA TYR A 16 -3.88 -0.12 7.35
C TYR A 16 -4.72 -1.13 8.12
N HIS A 17 -4.09 -2.20 8.64
CA HIS A 17 -4.77 -3.18 9.49
C HIS A 17 -5.31 -2.54 10.76
N VAL A 18 -4.50 -1.72 11.44
CA VAL A 18 -4.90 -1.00 12.66
C VAL A 18 -6.10 -0.08 12.39
N ASP A 19 -6.09 0.63 11.27
CA ASP A 19 -7.18 1.52 10.88
C ASP A 19 -8.47 0.76 10.51
N LEU A 20 -8.35 -0.36 9.80
CA LEU A 20 -9.49 -1.23 9.48
C LEU A 20 -10.11 -1.83 10.74
N ASP A 21 -9.30 -2.27 11.69
CA ASP A 21 -9.76 -2.78 12.98
C ASP A 21 -10.54 -1.70 13.75
N ARG A 22 -10.01 -0.47 13.80
CA ARG A 22 -10.70 0.66 14.44
C ARG A 22 -12.07 0.92 13.79
N ILE A 23 -12.14 0.94 12.46
CA ILE A 23 -13.42 1.11 11.74
C ILE A 23 -14.37 -0.07 12.00
N ASN A 24 -13.87 -1.29 12.07
CA ASN A 24 -14.68 -2.46 12.43
C ASN A 24 -15.28 -2.33 13.83
N GLN A 25 -14.56 -1.79 14.81
CA GLN A 25 -15.12 -1.50 16.13
C GLN A 25 -16.26 -0.48 16.06
N GLU A 26 -16.15 0.53 15.21
CA GLU A 26 -17.24 1.49 14.98
C GLU A 26 -18.45 0.85 14.29
N PHE A 27 -18.23 -0.06 13.33
CA PHE A 27 -19.30 -0.79 12.64
C PHE A 27 -20.08 -1.64 13.64
N LEU A 28 -19.39 -2.37 14.51
CA LEU A 28 -20.01 -3.18 15.55
C LEU A 28 -20.89 -2.34 16.49
N ARG A 29 -20.40 -1.18 16.95
CA ARG A 29 -21.18 -0.26 17.81
C ARG A 29 -22.45 0.26 17.12
N LYS A 30 -22.46 0.33 15.79
CA LYS A 30 -23.58 0.79 14.97
C LYS A 30 -24.44 -0.38 14.42
N ASN A 31 -24.20 -1.62 14.86
CA ASN A 31 -24.84 -2.83 14.31
C ASN A 31 -24.70 -2.97 12.78
N ILE A 32 -23.58 -2.50 12.24
CA ILE A 32 -23.20 -2.65 10.83
C ILE A 32 -22.29 -3.89 10.71
N THR A 33 -22.44 -4.68 9.65
CA THR A 33 -21.57 -5.84 9.41
C THR A 33 -20.11 -5.39 9.20
N PRO A 34 -19.14 -5.90 9.99
CA PRO A 34 -17.74 -5.55 9.84
C PRO A 34 -17.16 -5.90 8.46
N ILE A 35 -16.09 -5.20 8.09
CA ILE A 35 -15.20 -5.57 6.99
C ILE A 35 -14.51 -6.89 7.35
N LYS A 36 -14.46 -7.83 6.41
CA LYS A 36 -13.74 -9.09 6.53
C LYS A 36 -12.26 -8.84 6.21
N ILE A 37 -11.45 -8.67 7.24
CA ILE A 37 -10.00 -8.46 7.09
C ILE A 37 -9.33 -9.82 6.82
N ARG A 38 -8.55 -9.88 5.75
CA ARG A 38 -7.65 -11.01 5.42
C ARG A 38 -6.21 -10.56 5.45
N PHE A 39 -5.35 -11.45 5.90
CA PHE A 39 -3.92 -11.17 5.96
C PHE A 39 -3.24 -11.66 4.68
N ALA A 40 -2.59 -10.73 3.98
CA ALA A 40 -1.60 -11.06 2.96
C ALA A 40 -0.31 -11.56 3.65
N ASP A 41 0.52 -12.26 2.90
CA ASP A 41 1.88 -12.60 3.35
C ASP A 41 2.68 -11.30 3.61
N GLU A 42 3.56 -11.31 4.61
CA GLU A 42 4.31 -10.10 5.00
C GLU A 42 5.33 -9.66 3.93
N ASN A 43 5.66 -10.53 2.98
CA ASN A 43 6.52 -10.20 1.84
C ASN A 43 5.75 -9.55 0.66
N ILE A 44 4.42 -9.39 0.77
CA ILE A 44 3.59 -8.73 -0.24
C ILE A 44 3.56 -7.24 0.06
N GLU A 45 3.96 -6.44 -0.91
CA GLU A 45 3.97 -4.97 -0.80
C GLU A 45 2.68 -4.36 -1.36
N ASP A 46 2.53 -3.05 -1.16
CA ASP A 46 1.33 -2.31 -1.58
C ASP A 46 1.10 -2.42 -3.10
N GLU A 47 2.18 -2.40 -3.89
CA GLU A 47 2.15 -2.57 -5.34
C GLU A 47 1.59 -3.90 -5.82
N ASP A 48 1.88 -5.00 -5.11
CA ASP A 48 1.43 -6.34 -5.46
C ASP A 48 -0.10 -6.44 -5.26
N ILE A 49 -0.61 -5.89 -4.15
CA ILE A 49 -2.04 -5.85 -3.87
C ILE A 49 -2.74 -4.94 -4.90
N LEU A 50 -2.16 -3.78 -5.24
CA LEU A 50 -2.69 -2.88 -6.25
C LEU A 50 -2.70 -3.52 -7.64
N GLU A 51 -1.66 -4.27 -8.01
CA GLU A 51 -1.63 -5.04 -9.24
C GLU A 51 -2.74 -6.10 -9.27
N ALA A 52 -2.90 -6.85 -8.18
CA ALA A 52 -3.96 -7.85 -8.04
C ALA A 52 -5.36 -7.22 -8.19
N VAL A 53 -5.56 -5.99 -7.69
CA VAL A 53 -6.80 -5.24 -7.92
C VAL A 53 -6.94 -4.82 -9.38
N ASN A 54 -5.88 -4.29 -9.98
CA ASN A 54 -5.88 -3.86 -11.38
C ASN A 54 -6.25 -5.00 -12.35
N VAL A 55 -5.76 -6.21 -12.09
CA VAL A 55 -6.07 -7.39 -12.92
C VAL A 55 -7.36 -8.11 -12.50
N GLY A 56 -8.07 -7.60 -11.50
CA GLY A 56 -9.36 -8.12 -11.03
C GLY A 56 -9.29 -9.36 -10.13
N MET A 57 -8.10 -9.73 -9.66
CA MET A 57 -7.90 -10.83 -8.70
C MET A 57 -8.41 -10.45 -7.30
N LEU A 58 -8.21 -9.20 -6.89
CA LEU A 58 -8.73 -8.66 -5.63
C LEU A 58 -9.73 -7.52 -5.90
N PRO A 59 -10.81 -7.40 -5.09
CA PRO A 59 -11.80 -6.35 -5.31
C PRO A 59 -11.36 -4.98 -4.78
N TYR A 60 -10.52 -4.95 -3.74
CA TYR A 60 -10.14 -3.72 -3.04
C TYR A 60 -8.69 -3.80 -2.53
N ALA A 61 -8.05 -2.63 -2.48
CA ALA A 61 -6.80 -2.39 -1.76
C ALA A 61 -6.98 -1.18 -0.84
N VAL A 62 -6.28 -1.18 0.30
CA VAL A 62 -6.19 -0.02 1.20
C VAL A 62 -4.73 0.37 1.26
N VAL A 63 -4.42 1.58 0.80
CA VAL A 63 -3.06 2.14 0.77
C VAL A 63 -3.11 3.63 1.10
N HIS A 64 -1.97 4.24 1.43
CA HIS A 64 -1.89 5.70 1.57
C HIS A 64 -2.32 6.42 0.28
N ARG A 65 -2.95 7.60 0.42
CA ARG A 65 -3.46 8.39 -0.72
C ARG A 65 -2.41 8.62 -1.81
N ARG A 66 -1.20 9.06 -1.43
CA ARG A 66 -0.12 9.31 -2.38
C ARG A 66 0.30 8.05 -3.13
N THR A 67 0.29 6.89 -2.47
CA THR A 67 0.55 5.58 -3.09
C THR A 67 -0.55 5.29 -4.11
N ALA A 68 -1.83 5.39 -3.75
CA ALA A 68 -2.94 5.19 -4.67
C ALA A 68 -2.87 6.12 -5.90
N GLU A 69 -2.63 7.41 -5.69
CA GLU A 69 -2.51 8.41 -6.76
C GLU A 69 -1.34 8.13 -7.70
N THR A 70 -0.21 7.67 -7.16
CA THR A 70 0.98 7.32 -7.95
C THR A 70 0.69 6.09 -8.81
N TRP A 71 0.21 5.02 -8.18
CA TRP A 71 0.01 3.73 -8.85
C TRP A 71 -1.19 3.70 -9.79
N SER A 72 -2.23 4.50 -9.56
CA SER A 72 -3.36 4.64 -10.49
C SER A 72 -2.97 5.18 -11.88
N ARG A 73 -1.81 5.85 -12.00
CA ARG A 73 -1.25 6.27 -13.30
C ARG A 73 -0.63 5.11 -14.07
N ILE A 74 -0.27 4.04 -13.37
CA ILE A 74 0.41 2.86 -13.90
C ILE A 74 -0.60 1.74 -14.15
N PHE A 75 -1.57 1.60 -13.25
CA PHE A 75 -2.62 0.58 -13.25
C PHE A 75 -3.95 1.18 -13.70
N PRO A 76 -4.26 1.14 -15.01
CA PRO A 76 -5.38 1.90 -15.58
C PRO A 76 -6.76 1.40 -15.14
N ALA A 77 -6.87 0.18 -14.61
CA ALA A 77 -8.14 -0.34 -14.11
C ALA A 77 -8.43 0.06 -12.64
N ILE A 78 -7.46 0.65 -11.94
CA ILE A 78 -7.65 1.10 -10.55
C ILE A 78 -8.48 2.37 -10.52
N GLN A 79 -9.57 2.34 -9.74
CA GLN A 79 -10.36 3.50 -9.40
C GLN A 79 -10.10 3.93 -7.95
N VAL A 80 -9.47 5.09 -7.76
CA VAL A 80 -9.20 5.64 -6.42
C VAL A 80 -10.49 6.17 -5.78
N ARG A 81 -10.82 5.68 -4.57
CA ARG A 81 -12.00 6.08 -3.79
C ARG A 81 -11.66 7.12 -2.72
N ASN A 82 -11.53 8.37 -3.14
CA ASN A 82 -11.21 9.50 -2.23
C ASN A 82 -12.33 9.84 -1.23
N ASP A 83 -13.53 9.32 -1.46
CA ASP A 83 -14.69 9.44 -0.57
C ASP A 83 -14.60 8.50 0.66
N ILE A 84 -13.71 7.51 0.62
CA ILE A 84 -13.49 6.56 1.72
C ILE A 84 -12.14 6.87 2.38
N ILE A 85 -12.20 7.42 3.59
CA ILE A 85 -11.00 7.77 4.36
C ILE A 85 -11.08 7.04 5.70
N PHE A 86 -10.11 6.17 5.97
CA PHE A 86 -10.01 5.47 7.24
C PHE A 86 -9.38 6.38 8.31
N ASN A 87 -8.30 7.08 7.95
CA ASN A 87 -7.57 7.98 8.83
C ASN A 87 -7.14 9.25 8.08
N ALA A 88 -7.66 10.39 8.48
CA ALA A 88 -7.37 11.68 7.85
C ALA A 88 -6.13 12.38 8.45
N ASN A 89 -5.68 11.96 9.62
CA ASN A 89 -4.67 12.67 10.43
C ASN A 89 -3.42 11.82 10.66
N GLU A 90 -3.12 10.90 9.74
CA GLU A 90 -1.93 10.06 9.86
C GLU A 90 -0.65 10.90 9.74
N GLN A 91 0.26 10.71 10.69
CA GLN A 91 1.57 11.33 10.69
C GLN A 91 2.61 10.26 10.33
N VAL A 92 3.35 10.51 9.26
CA VAL A 92 4.44 9.64 8.82
C VAL A 92 5.76 10.24 9.29
N GLY A 93 6.58 9.44 9.96
CA GLY A 93 7.89 9.84 10.45
C GLY A 93 8.86 8.68 10.47
N TRP A 94 10.15 8.98 10.57
CA TRP A 94 11.18 7.95 10.70
C TRP A 94 11.18 7.38 12.11
N ALA A 95 11.13 6.06 12.22
CA ALA A 95 11.28 5.37 13.48
C ALA A 95 12.76 5.29 13.86
N ILE A 96 13.09 5.70 15.09
CA ILE A 96 14.43 5.51 15.66
C ILE A 96 14.35 4.74 16.97
N ARG A 97 15.49 4.20 17.40
CA ARG A 97 15.59 3.56 18.73
C ARG A 97 15.23 4.58 19.81
N LYS A 98 14.41 4.14 20.77
CA LYS A 98 14.09 4.92 21.98
C LYS A 98 15.36 5.41 22.68
N GLU A 99 15.24 6.53 23.39
CA GLU A 99 16.34 7.16 24.14
C GLU A 99 17.55 7.56 23.29
N SER A 100 17.31 8.00 22.04
CA SER A 100 18.35 8.52 21.15
C SER A 100 18.15 10.03 20.85
N PRO A 101 18.19 10.92 21.86
CA PRO A 101 17.77 12.31 21.71
C PRO A 101 18.66 13.13 20.76
N LEU A 102 19.97 12.88 20.74
CA LEU A 102 20.88 13.56 19.82
C LEU A 102 20.58 13.17 18.37
N LEU A 103 20.40 11.87 18.09
CA LEU A 103 20.02 11.41 16.76
C LEU A 103 18.65 11.95 16.32
N MET A 104 17.68 11.99 17.24
CA MET A 104 16.36 12.57 16.97
C MET A 104 16.49 14.03 16.53
N LYS A 105 17.32 14.81 17.25
CA LYS A 105 17.54 16.22 16.93
C LYS A 105 18.13 16.38 15.53
N GLU A 106 19.23 15.68 15.24
CA GLU A 106 19.91 15.76 13.93
C GLU A 106 18.98 15.34 12.78
N ILE A 107 18.19 14.27 12.97
CA ILE A 107 17.23 13.83 11.94
C ILE A 107 16.12 14.86 11.73
N ASN A 108 15.57 15.44 12.79
CA ASN A 108 14.52 16.45 12.67
C ASN A 108 15.02 17.70 11.95
N GLU A 109 16.21 18.21 12.32
CA GLU A 109 16.84 19.35 11.64
C GLU A 109 17.11 19.03 10.16
N PHE A 110 17.58 17.81 9.85
CA PHE A 110 17.77 17.36 8.48
C PHE A 110 16.45 17.32 7.70
N ILE A 111 15.39 16.75 8.26
CA ILE A 111 14.08 16.64 7.62
C ILE A 111 13.51 18.04 7.35
N GLU A 112 13.56 18.96 8.31
CA GLU A 112 13.07 20.34 8.11
C GLU A 112 13.75 21.03 6.92
N ALA A 113 15.06 20.82 6.75
CA ALA A 113 15.84 21.40 5.67
C ALA A 113 15.64 20.73 4.29
N HIS A 114 15.16 19.49 4.23
CA HIS A 114 15.14 18.67 3.00
C HIS A 114 13.77 18.05 2.64
N ALA A 115 12.74 18.24 3.46
CA ALA A 115 11.42 17.66 3.24
C ALA A 115 10.75 18.11 1.94
N ILE A 116 9.68 17.41 1.55
CA ILE A 116 8.79 17.84 0.47
C ILE A 116 8.28 19.25 0.77
N GLY A 117 8.34 20.15 -0.22
CA GLY A 117 8.12 21.58 -0.04
C GLY A 117 9.41 22.40 -0.12
N THR A 118 10.56 21.80 0.20
CA THR A 118 11.88 22.40 -0.07
C THR A 118 12.31 22.15 -1.52
N SER A 119 13.30 22.91 -2.00
CA SER A 119 13.85 22.69 -3.36
C SER A 119 14.38 21.26 -3.52
N TYR A 120 15.15 20.78 -2.54
CA TYR A 120 15.75 19.45 -2.56
C TYR A 120 14.68 18.36 -2.53
N GLY A 121 13.74 18.43 -1.58
CA GLY A 121 12.69 17.43 -1.44
C GLY A 121 11.79 17.33 -2.68
N ASN A 122 11.48 18.45 -3.32
CA ASN A 122 10.69 18.49 -4.55
C ASN A 122 11.45 17.89 -5.76
N GLU A 123 12.76 18.09 -5.84
CA GLU A 123 13.60 17.47 -6.88
C GLU A 123 13.63 15.94 -6.75
N ILE A 124 13.84 15.44 -5.53
CA ILE A 124 13.81 13.99 -5.24
C ILE A 124 12.43 13.41 -5.56
N LEU A 125 11.35 14.06 -5.13
CA LEU A 125 9.99 13.64 -5.43
C LEU A 125 9.78 13.51 -6.95
N LYS A 126 10.19 14.53 -7.72
CA LYS A 126 10.10 14.49 -9.18
C LYS A 126 10.93 13.36 -9.75
N ARG A 127 12.19 13.17 -9.33
CA ARG A 127 13.08 12.13 -9.87
C ARG A 127 12.46 10.73 -9.76
N TYR A 128 11.87 10.39 -8.63
CA TYR A 128 11.39 9.02 -8.38
C TYR A 128 9.91 8.79 -8.71
N PHE A 129 9.06 9.83 -8.71
CA PHE A 129 7.61 9.66 -8.85
C PHE A 129 7.01 10.30 -10.13
N SER A 130 7.82 10.83 -11.05
CA SER A 130 7.31 11.46 -12.29
C SER A 130 7.24 10.53 -13.51
N HIS A 131 7.92 9.38 -13.50
CA HIS A 131 7.98 8.48 -14.66
C HIS A 131 7.30 7.15 -14.35
N SER A 132 6.18 6.86 -15.03
CA SER A 132 5.58 5.53 -15.01
C SER A 132 6.39 4.59 -15.91
N LYS A 133 7.04 3.58 -15.34
CA LYS A 133 7.49 2.43 -16.14
C LYS A 133 6.26 1.62 -16.54
N THR A 134 6.24 1.12 -17.77
CA THR A 134 5.18 0.22 -18.25
C THR A 134 5.21 -1.09 -17.46
N ILE A 135 4.13 -1.39 -16.74
CA ILE A 135 3.95 -2.68 -16.06
C ILE A 135 3.19 -3.64 -16.99
N LYS A 136 3.61 -4.90 -17.04
CA LYS A 136 2.97 -5.95 -17.84
C LYS A 136 1.85 -6.59 -17.02
N ASN A 137 0.79 -7.04 -17.69
CA ASN A 137 -0.30 -7.77 -17.03
C ASN A 137 0.16 -9.19 -16.67
N SER A 138 0.30 -9.48 -15.37
CA SER A 138 0.72 -10.78 -14.84
C SER A 138 -0.26 -11.93 -15.12
N LEU A 139 -1.52 -11.64 -15.47
CA LEU A 139 -2.50 -12.65 -15.88
C LEU A 139 -2.54 -12.91 -17.40
N SER A 140 -1.66 -12.27 -18.18
CA SER A 140 -1.58 -12.58 -19.61
C SER A 140 -1.04 -14.01 -19.82
N GLU A 141 -1.54 -14.70 -20.85
CA GLU A 141 -1.15 -16.09 -21.15
C GLU A 141 0.37 -16.27 -21.16
N GLY A 142 1.09 -15.33 -21.79
CA GLY A 142 2.56 -15.38 -21.87
C GLY A 142 3.30 -15.16 -20.54
N GLU A 143 2.71 -14.48 -19.55
CA GLU A 143 3.30 -14.36 -18.21
C GLU A 143 2.96 -15.58 -17.33
N ILE A 144 1.76 -16.16 -17.48
CA ILE A 144 1.38 -17.42 -16.82
C ILE A 144 2.27 -18.59 -17.28
N ASP A 145 2.57 -18.67 -18.58
CA ASP A 145 3.44 -19.72 -19.12
C ASP A 145 4.87 -19.59 -18.57
N LYS A 146 5.41 -18.37 -18.48
CA LYS A 146 6.73 -18.12 -17.86
C LYS A 146 6.75 -18.51 -16.39
N PHE A 147 5.71 -18.14 -15.65
CA PHE A 147 5.59 -18.50 -14.24
C PHE A 147 5.59 -20.01 -14.05
N THR A 148 4.79 -20.73 -14.86
CA THR A 148 4.71 -22.20 -14.83
C THR A 148 6.08 -22.84 -15.10
N GLN A 149 6.76 -22.39 -16.16
CA GLN A 149 8.11 -22.86 -16.50
C GLN A 149 9.11 -22.59 -15.38
N MET A 150 9.05 -21.40 -14.76
CA MET A 150 9.92 -21.04 -13.64
C MET A 150 9.67 -21.94 -12.43
N VAL A 151 8.41 -22.15 -12.05
CA VAL A 151 8.04 -23.05 -10.95
C VAL A 151 8.58 -24.45 -11.17
N ASP A 152 8.52 -24.96 -12.41
CA ASP A 152 9.04 -26.29 -12.74
C ASP A 152 10.56 -26.40 -12.52
N LEU A 153 11.34 -25.34 -12.74
CA LEU A 153 12.78 -25.34 -12.44
C LEU A 153 13.07 -25.54 -10.94
N PHE A 154 12.21 -25.03 -10.06
CA PHE A 154 12.38 -25.14 -8.61
C PHE A 154 11.80 -26.43 -8.02
N LYS A 155 10.93 -27.16 -8.75
CA LYS A 155 10.43 -28.48 -8.33
C LYS A 155 11.51 -29.57 -8.35
N ILE A 156 12.56 -29.39 -9.15
CA ILE A 156 13.65 -30.37 -9.33
C ILE A 156 14.62 -30.38 -8.12
N TRP A 157 14.56 -29.37 -7.26
CA TRP A 157 15.46 -29.21 -6.10
C TRP A 157 14.81 -29.59 -4.75
N LYS A 158 13.97 -30.64 -4.75
CA LYS A 158 13.40 -31.22 -3.52
C LYS A 158 14.05 -32.55 -3.17
#